data_AF-A0A950E5R3-F1
#
_entry.id   AF-A0A950E5R3-F1
#
_cell.length_a   1.000
_cell.length_b   1.000
_cell.length_c   1.000
_cell.angle_alpha   90.00
_cell.angle_beta   90.00
_cell.angle_gamma   90.00
#
_symmetry.space_group_name_H-M   'P 1'
#
loop_
_entity.id
_entity.type
_entity.pdbx_description
1 polymer ?
#
loop_
_entity_poly.entity_id
_entity_poly.type
_entity_poly.pdbx_seq_one_letter_code
_entity_poly.pdbx_strand_id
1 'polypeptide(L)'
;MQASVAGAATTFTTPTPNIGIIPFSGDVYTTSANGTLIPVFPLSTPLSAPLYNLAGNALPVTWGQFSSATAKSYAWTITHNATTYTQFLISFSSLVPNGVYSLFYRTFQPDSNNALCPNVEPTVALTAALPQFQKPDSSSFVTSGSGKWVFRRQRRAGPARRPAR
;
A
#
# COMPACT_ATOMS: atom_id res chain seq x y z
N MET A 1 -31.60 -29.09 1.33
CA MET A 1 -30.31 -29.01 0.59
C MET A 1 -30.66 -28.59 -0.83
N GLN A 2 -30.41 -27.33 -1.19
CA GLN A 2 -30.72 -26.81 -2.52
C GLN A 2 -29.46 -26.91 -3.38
N ALA A 3 -29.56 -27.63 -4.49
CA ALA A 3 -28.43 -27.94 -5.35
C ALA A 3 -27.85 -26.68 -6.01
N SER A 4 -26.52 -26.63 -6.09
CA SER A 4 -25.76 -25.60 -6.81
C SER A 4 -26.11 -25.63 -8.30
N VAL A 5 -26.58 -24.51 -8.85
CA VAL A 5 -26.87 -24.38 -10.28
C VAL A 5 -25.53 -24.34 -11.05
N ALA A 6 -25.34 -25.31 -11.95
CA ALA A 6 -24.22 -25.34 -12.87
C ALA A 6 -24.29 -24.16 -13.84
N GLY A 7 -23.20 -23.39 -13.98
CA GLY A 7 -23.10 -22.36 -15.03
C GLY A 7 -22.33 -21.08 -14.69
N ALA A 8 -21.87 -20.87 -13.45
CA ALA A 8 -21.03 -19.72 -13.13
C ALA A 8 -19.58 -19.96 -13.56
N ALA A 9 -19.26 -19.68 -14.83
CA ALA A 9 -17.88 -19.65 -15.30
C ALA A 9 -17.14 -18.47 -14.64
N THR A 10 -16.25 -18.77 -13.70
CA THR A 10 -15.37 -17.76 -13.10
C THR A 10 -14.08 -17.71 -13.90
N THR A 11 -13.91 -16.67 -14.72
CA THR A 11 -12.65 -16.41 -15.41
C THR A 11 -11.71 -15.64 -14.47
N PHE A 12 -10.48 -16.13 -14.34
CA PHE A 12 -9.40 -15.47 -13.61
C PHE A 12 -8.29 -15.14 -14.59
N THR A 13 -7.88 -13.88 -14.63
CA THR A 13 -6.59 -13.49 -15.20
C THR A 13 -5.56 -13.51 -14.08
N THR A 14 -4.51 -14.34 -14.19
CA THR A 14 -3.40 -14.33 -13.23
C THR A 14 -2.74 -12.96 -13.23
N PRO A 15 -2.81 -12.19 -12.15
CA PRO A 15 -2.25 -10.84 -12.13
C PRO A 15 -0.72 -10.87 -12.06
N THR A 16 -0.05 -10.11 -12.91
CA THR A 16 1.39 -9.84 -12.78
C THR A 16 1.61 -8.91 -11.59
N PRO A 17 2.48 -9.28 -10.62
CA PRO A 17 2.76 -8.41 -9.48
C PRO A 17 3.52 -7.16 -9.94
N ASN A 18 3.09 -5.99 -9.48
CA ASN A 18 3.96 -4.81 -9.46
C ASN A 18 4.74 -4.82 -8.14
N ILE A 19 6.07 -4.69 -8.24
CA ILE A 19 7.00 -4.65 -7.11
C ILE A 19 7.68 -3.29 -7.13
N GLY A 20 7.54 -2.54 -6.03
CA GLY A 20 8.22 -1.26 -5.87
C GLY A 20 7.87 -0.61 -4.54
N ILE A 21 8.89 -0.29 -3.75
CA ILE A 21 8.79 0.64 -2.62
C ILE A 21 9.86 1.70 -2.81
N ILE A 22 9.45 2.96 -2.69
CA ILE A 22 10.37 4.07 -2.52
C ILE A 22 10.18 4.53 -1.07
N PRO A 23 11.16 4.29 -0.17
CA PRO A 23 11.05 4.77 1.21
C PRO A 23 11.10 6.30 1.20
N PHE A 24 10.08 6.93 1.79
CA PHE A 24 10.05 8.37 1.97
C PHE A 24 10.81 8.71 3.25
N SER A 25 12.10 9.06 3.13
CA SER A 25 12.98 9.25 4.28
C SER A 25 12.82 10.60 5.01
N GLY A 26 11.95 11.49 4.52
CA GLY A 26 11.76 12.84 5.06
C GLY A 26 11.33 12.91 6.53
N ASP A 27 10.81 11.80 7.07
CA ASP A 27 10.28 11.73 8.44
C ASP A 27 11.21 11.02 9.44
N VAL A 28 12.37 10.54 9.00
CA VAL A 28 13.34 9.84 9.85
C VAL A 28 14.73 10.44 9.75
N TYR A 29 15.39 10.58 10.90
CA TYR A 29 16.66 11.26 11.06
C TYR A 29 17.70 10.31 11.66
N THR A 30 18.97 10.55 11.37
CA THR A 30 20.11 10.00 12.13
C THR A 30 20.79 11.12 12.91
N THR A 31 21.71 10.79 13.80
CA THR A 31 22.54 11.76 14.51
C THR A 31 23.93 11.85 13.90
N SER A 32 24.46 13.07 13.80
CA SER A 32 25.89 13.30 13.54
C SER A 32 26.73 12.92 14.77
N ALA A 33 28.06 12.90 14.61
CA ALA A 33 28.98 12.73 15.74
C ALA A 33 28.79 13.78 16.86
N ASN A 34 28.23 14.96 16.52
CA ASN A 34 27.98 16.05 17.45
C ASN A 34 26.53 16.06 18.00
N GLY A 35 25.73 15.03 17.72
CA GLY A 35 24.35 14.92 18.18
C GLY A 35 23.31 15.69 17.35
N THR A 36 23.72 16.43 16.32
CA THR A 36 22.78 17.11 15.40
C THR A 36 21.99 16.09 14.59
N LEU A 37 20.67 16.30 14.45
CA LEU A 37 19.81 15.49 13.58
C LEU A 37 20.10 15.80 12.11
N ILE A 38 20.25 14.75 11.30
CA ILE A 38 20.48 14.80 9.86
C ILE A 38 19.40 13.94 9.19
N PRO A 39 18.73 14.42 8.13
CA PRO A 39 17.80 13.60 7.35
C PRO A 39 18.48 12.34 6.82
N VAL A 40 17.74 11.23 6.79
CA VAL A 40 18.26 10.00 6.19
C VAL A 40 18.37 10.14 4.68
N PHE A 41 19.54 9.77 4.15
CA PHE A 41 19.79 9.65 2.72
C PHE A 41 19.85 8.16 2.35
N PRO A 42 18.84 7.62 1.63
CA PRO A 42 18.66 6.18 1.47
C PRO A 42 19.87 5.41 0.95
N LEU A 43 20.68 6.03 0.10
CA LEU A 43 21.82 5.39 -0.56
C LEU A 43 23.13 5.48 0.23
N SER A 44 23.22 6.34 1.25
CA SER A 44 24.46 6.61 1.99
C SER A 44 24.34 6.38 3.50
N THR A 45 23.12 6.36 4.05
CA THR A 45 22.91 6.04 5.46
C THR A 45 23.18 4.55 5.71
N PRO A 46 24.06 4.19 6.67
CA PRO A 46 24.32 2.79 7.02
C PRO A 46 23.06 2.08 7.50
N LEU A 47 22.87 0.80 7.14
CA LEU A 47 21.72 0.00 7.57
C LEU A 47 21.64 -0.19 9.10
N SER A 48 22.77 -0.09 9.79
CA SER A 48 22.85 -0.14 11.26
C SER A 48 22.56 1.19 11.95
N ALA A 49 22.39 2.29 11.20
CA ALA A 49 22.23 3.61 11.80
C ALA A 49 20.93 3.68 12.64
N PRO A 50 21.00 4.11 13.91
CA PRO A 50 19.81 4.33 14.73
C PRO A 50 18.99 5.49 14.16
N LEU A 51 17.66 5.34 14.20
CA LEU A 51 16.75 6.39 13.72
C LEU A 51 16.20 7.22 14.87
N TYR A 52 15.85 8.46 14.54
CA TYR A 52 15.27 9.44 15.45
C TYR A 52 14.09 10.14 14.76
N ASN A 53 13.11 10.59 15.54
CA ASN A 53 12.06 11.47 15.04
C ASN A 53 12.54 12.93 14.97
N LEU A 54 11.71 13.82 14.43
CA LEU A 54 12.02 15.26 14.32
C LEU A 54 12.30 15.95 15.67
N ALA A 55 11.76 15.41 16.77
CA ALA A 55 11.99 15.92 18.12
C ALA A 55 13.31 15.41 18.75
N GLY A 56 14.06 14.55 18.06
CA GLY A 56 15.29 13.94 18.55
C GLY A 56 15.10 12.73 19.45
N ASN A 57 13.87 12.22 19.57
CA ASN A 57 13.61 10.99 20.32
C ASN A 57 14.08 9.79 19.48
N ALA A 58 14.84 8.89 20.11
CA ALA A 58 15.29 7.66 19.48
C ALA A 58 14.08 6.78 19.13
N LEU A 59 14.06 6.31 17.88
CA LEU A 59 13.15 5.27 17.43
C LEU A 59 13.80 3.91 17.74
N PRO A 60 13.04 2.90 18.18
CA PRO A 60 13.57 1.58 18.51
C PRO A 60 13.85 0.73 17.25
N VAL A 61 14.36 1.35 16.18
CA VAL A 61 14.64 0.74 14.88
C VAL A 61 15.85 1.37 14.20
N THR A 62 16.53 0.59 13.35
CA THR A 62 17.60 1.09 12.48
C THR A 62 17.10 1.46 11.09
N TRP A 63 17.91 2.18 10.33
CA TRP A 63 17.62 2.46 8.92
C TRP A 63 17.34 1.19 8.13
N GLY A 64 18.17 0.15 8.28
CA GLY A 64 17.99 -1.10 7.56
C GLY A 64 16.70 -1.83 7.89
N GLN A 65 16.22 -1.76 9.14
CA GLN A 65 14.91 -2.31 9.51
C GLN A 65 13.79 -1.51 8.87
N PHE A 66 13.85 -0.18 8.92
CA PHE A 66 12.85 0.71 8.32
C PHE A 66 12.80 0.60 6.79
N SER A 67 13.97 0.58 6.13
CA SER A 67 14.11 0.56 4.67
C SER A 67 13.91 -0.83 4.06
N SER A 68 13.83 -1.89 4.88
CA SER A 68 13.64 -3.26 4.40
C SER A 68 12.21 -3.55 3.94
N ALA A 69 11.26 -2.65 4.24
CA ALA A 69 9.87 -2.77 3.84
C ALA A 69 9.72 -3.08 2.35
N THR A 70 8.82 -4.00 2.04
CA THR A 70 8.49 -4.40 0.67
C THR A 70 6.98 -4.50 0.48
N ALA A 71 6.51 -4.23 -0.74
CA ALA A 71 5.10 -4.32 -1.11
C ALA A 71 4.96 -5.02 -2.46
N LYS A 72 3.91 -5.81 -2.60
CA LYS A 72 3.47 -6.41 -3.86
C LYS A 72 2.00 -6.08 -4.05
N SER A 73 1.64 -5.56 -5.22
CA SER A 73 0.24 -5.28 -5.56
C SER A 73 -0.23 -6.13 -6.73
N TYR A 74 -1.48 -6.59 -6.65
CA TYR A 74 -2.18 -7.35 -7.67
C TYR A 74 -3.54 -6.71 -7.92
N ALA A 75 -3.92 -6.60 -9.19
CA ALA A 75 -5.24 -6.19 -9.60
C ALA A 75 -5.76 -7.17 -10.67
N TRP A 76 -6.99 -7.64 -10.52
CA TRP A 76 -7.62 -8.54 -11.48
C TRP A 76 -9.14 -8.38 -11.47
N THR A 77 -9.81 -8.90 -12.50
CA THR A 77 -11.27 -8.92 -12.57
C THR A 77 -11.81 -10.33 -12.28
N ILE A 78 -12.92 -10.42 -11.57
CA ILE A 78 -13.70 -11.65 -11.37
C ILE A 78 -15.13 -11.38 -11.83
N THR A 79 -15.70 -12.24 -12.68
CA THR A 79 -17.11 -12.16 -13.07
C THR A 79 -17.90 -13.27 -12.38
N HIS A 80 -18.98 -12.90 -11.68
CA HIS A 80 -19.90 -13.82 -11.03
C HIS A 80 -21.34 -13.36 -11.30
N ASN A 81 -22.19 -14.26 -11.82
CA ASN A 81 -23.59 -13.98 -12.19
C ASN A 81 -23.76 -12.69 -13.01
N ALA A 82 -23.07 -12.61 -14.15
CA ALA A 82 -23.03 -11.45 -15.06
C ALA A 82 -22.56 -10.12 -14.43
N THR A 83 -22.08 -10.15 -13.18
CA THR A 83 -21.51 -8.99 -12.52
C THR A 83 -20.00 -9.12 -12.45
N THR A 84 -19.29 -8.20 -13.07
CA THR A 84 -17.84 -8.10 -12.99
C THR A 84 -17.43 -7.28 -11.77
N TYR A 85 -16.42 -7.76 -11.05
CA TYR A 85 -15.81 -7.11 -9.92
C TYR A 85 -14.32 -6.90 -10.21
N THR A 86 -13.79 -5.76 -9.82
CA THR A 86 -12.35 -5.53 -9.73
C THR A 86 -11.90 -5.90 -8.32
N GLN A 87 -10.89 -6.76 -8.26
CA GLN A 87 -10.22 -7.16 -7.04
C GLN A 87 -8.84 -6.49 -6.97
N PHE A 88 -8.48 -6.04 -5.77
CA PHE A 88 -7.17 -5.52 -5.47
C PHE A 88 -6.62 -6.25 -4.24
N LEU A 89 -5.37 -6.68 -4.33
CA LEU A 89 -4.61 -7.22 -3.22
C LEU A 89 -3.30 -6.47 -3.11
N ILE A 90 -2.96 -6.01 -1.92
CA ILE A 90 -1.63 -5.44 -1.64
C ILE A 90 -1.07 -6.19 -0.44
N SER A 91 0.05 -6.85 -0.61
CA SER A 91 0.76 -7.53 0.48
C SER A 91 2.03 -6.77 0.83
N PHE A 92 2.31 -6.72 2.12
CA PHE A 92 3.49 -6.07 2.69
C PHE A 92 4.30 -7.08 3.48
N SER A 93 5.61 -6.93 3.42
CA SER A 93 6.58 -7.71 4.21
C SER A 93 7.72 -6.84 4.69
N SER A 94 8.40 -7.30 5.74
CA SER A 94 9.55 -6.61 6.34
C SER A 94 9.20 -5.21 6.86
N LEU A 95 7.94 -5.00 7.22
CA LEU A 95 7.55 -3.82 7.99
C LEU A 95 8.08 -3.96 9.42
N VAL A 96 8.31 -2.84 10.11
CA VAL A 96 8.63 -2.83 11.54
C VAL A 96 7.51 -3.58 12.29
N PRO A 97 7.82 -4.67 13.02
CA PRO A 97 6.83 -5.45 13.75
C PRO A 97 6.01 -4.60 14.73
N ASN A 98 4.71 -4.86 14.80
CA ASN A 98 3.75 -4.09 15.61
C ASN A 98 3.70 -2.58 15.30
N GLY A 99 4.27 -2.14 14.17
CA GLY A 99 4.16 -0.76 13.71
C GLY A 99 2.74 -0.43 13.23
N VAL A 100 2.37 0.83 13.38
CA VAL A 100 1.11 1.40 12.86
C VAL A 100 1.41 2.05 11.51
N TYR A 101 0.66 1.67 10.49
CA TYR A 101 0.83 2.17 9.12
C TYR A 101 -0.52 2.62 8.58
N SER A 102 -0.50 3.54 7.63
CA SER A 102 -1.69 3.93 6.87
C SER A 102 -1.48 3.67 5.40
N LEU A 103 -2.54 3.23 4.71
CA LEU A 103 -2.50 2.94 3.29
C LEU A 103 -3.33 3.93 2.50
N PHE A 104 -2.68 4.62 1.57
CA PHE A 104 -3.32 5.59 0.69
C PHE A 104 -3.09 5.23 -0.77
N TYR A 105 -4.07 5.58 -1.60
CA TYR A 105 -3.95 5.60 -3.04
C TYR A 105 -3.81 7.03 -3.52
N ARG A 106 -2.81 7.26 -4.38
CA ARG A 106 -2.63 8.50 -5.12
C ARG A 106 -2.07 8.14 -6.49
N THR A 107 -2.58 8.76 -7.54
CA THR A 107 -1.90 8.76 -8.84
C THR A 107 -0.70 9.68 -8.73
N PHE A 108 0.51 9.12 -8.79
CA PHE A 108 1.74 9.93 -8.76
C PHE A 108 1.96 10.72 -10.04
N GLN A 109 1.23 10.39 -11.11
CA GLN A 109 1.30 10.97 -12.44
C GLN A 109 0.27 10.22 -13.33
N PRO A 110 -0.06 10.75 -14.51
CA PRO A 110 0.89 10.56 -15.59
C PRO A 110 1.63 11.87 -15.85
N ASP A 111 2.94 11.82 -16.09
CA ASP A 111 3.58 12.75 -17.03
C ASP A 111 3.11 12.35 -18.43
N SER A 112 1.79 12.28 -18.63
CA SER A 112 1.18 12.19 -19.94
C SER A 112 0.87 13.62 -20.30
N ASN A 113 1.35 14.05 -21.46
CA ASN A 113 0.90 15.30 -22.08
C ASN A 113 -0.63 15.34 -22.32
N ASN A 114 -1.33 14.21 -22.12
CA ASN A 114 -2.77 14.05 -22.21
C ASN A 114 -3.34 13.35 -20.95
N ALA A 115 -3.20 13.95 -19.77
CA ALA A 115 -3.88 13.43 -18.58
C ALA A 115 -5.41 13.52 -18.75
N LEU A 116 -6.13 12.41 -18.54
CA LEU A 116 -7.61 12.36 -18.62
C LEU A 116 -8.28 13.21 -17.53
N CYS A 117 -7.57 13.50 -16.44
CA CYS A 117 -8.01 14.35 -15.34
C CYS A 117 -6.85 15.28 -14.94
N PRO A 118 -6.71 16.47 -15.54
CA PRO A 118 -5.77 17.47 -15.07
C PRO A 118 -6.21 17.97 -13.69
N ASN A 119 -5.26 18.10 -12.77
CA ASN A 119 -5.43 18.44 -11.34
C ASN A 119 -5.80 17.26 -10.43
N VAL A 120 -4.76 16.52 -10.04
CA VAL A 120 -4.59 15.85 -8.74
C VAL A 120 -5.82 15.07 -8.24
N GLU A 121 -5.85 13.76 -8.48
CA GLU A 121 -6.70 12.91 -7.66
C GLU A 121 -6.28 13.10 -6.17
N PRO A 122 -7.22 13.41 -5.27
CA PRO A 122 -6.92 13.53 -3.85
C PRO A 122 -6.35 12.20 -3.36
N THR A 123 -5.41 12.25 -2.42
CA THR A 123 -4.95 11.06 -1.71
C THR A 123 -6.15 10.39 -1.06
N VAL A 124 -6.56 9.21 -1.53
CA VAL A 124 -7.70 8.48 -1.00
C VAL A 124 -7.23 7.40 -0.04
N ALA A 125 -7.66 7.48 1.22
CA ALA A 125 -7.45 6.40 2.18
C ALA A 125 -8.06 5.08 1.68
N LEU A 126 -7.27 4.02 1.71
CA LEU A 126 -7.73 2.68 1.33
C LEU A 126 -8.29 1.95 2.56
N THR A 127 -9.62 1.96 2.68
CA THR A 127 -10.34 1.13 3.63
C THR A 127 -10.47 -0.30 3.10
N ALA A 128 -10.10 -1.27 3.93
CA ALA A 128 -10.14 -2.70 3.63
C ALA A 128 -11.58 -3.20 3.50
N ALA A 129 -11.76 -4.35 2.86
CA ALA A 129 -13.08 -5.01 2.80
C ALA A 129 -13.64 -5.36 4.19
N LEU A 130 -12.77 -5.48 5.19
CA LEU A 130 -13.11 -5.79 6.58
C LEU A 130 -12.47 -4.72 7.49
N PRO A 131 -13.09 -3.54 7.65
CA PRO A 131 -12.53 -2.41 8.36
C PRO A 131 -12.23 -2.69 9.83
N GLN A 132 -12.87 -3.69 10.45
CA GLN A 132 -12.61 -4.09 11.83
C GLN A 132 -11.17 -4.59 12.07
N PHE A 133 -10.46 -4.96 11.00
CA PHE A 133 -9.04 -5.34 11.03
C PHE A 133 -8.10 -4.17 10.72
N GLN A 134 -8.65 -2.99 10.45
CA GLN A 134 -7.92 -1.73 10.35
C GLN A 134 -8.07 -0.97 11.66
N LYS A 135 -6.93 -0.71 12.30
CA LYS A 135 -6.80 -0.01 13.58
C LYS A 135 -5.54 0.87 13.51
N PRO A 136 -5.48 2.01 14.22
CA PRO A 136 -6.51 2.55 15.12
C PRO A 136 -7.73 3.16 14.41
N ASP A 137 -7.61 3.48 13.11
CA ASP A 137 -8.70 4.02 12.31
C ASP A 137 -8.89 3.26 10.98
N SER A 138 -9.91 3.64 10.21
CA SER A 138 -10.33 2.99 8.96
C SER A 138 -9.32 3.08 7.80
N SER A 139 -8.22 3.81 7.97
CA SER A 139 -7.14 3.94 6.99
C SER A 139 -5.83 3.31 7.45
N SER A 140 -5.78 2.87 8.71
CA SER A 140 -4.58 2.35 9.36
C SER A 140 -4.64 0.86 9.65
N PHE A 141 -3.47 0.24 9.79
CA PHE A 141 -3.34 -1.13 10.23
C PHE A 141 -2.11 -1.29 11.13
N VAL A 142 -2.18 -2.29 12.00
CA VAL A 142 -1.05 -2.73 12.81
C VAL A 142 -0.46 -3.98 12.17
N THR A 143 0.84 -3.96 11.90
CA THR A 143 1.54 -5.14 11.36
C THR A 143 1.63 -6.25 12.39
N SER A 144 1.66 -7.50 11.93
CA SER A 144 1.93 -8.64 12.80
C SER A 144 3.31 -8.55 13.47
N GLY A 145 3.54 -9.39 14.48
CA GLY A 145 4.88 -9.59 15.05
C GLY A 145 5.93 -10.11 14.04
N SER A 146 5.49 -10.54 12.85
CA SER A 146 6.36 -10.93 11.73
C SER A 146 6.54 -9.83 10.67
N GLY A 147 6.03 -8.62 10.89
CA GLY A 147 6.17 -7.50 9.96
C GLY A 147 5.42 -7.68 8.64
N LYS A 148 4.33 -8.47 8.65
CA LYS A 148 3.52 -8.78 7.47
C LYS A 148 2.12 -8.21 7.61
N TRP A 149 1.54 -7.81 6.48
CA TRP A 149 0.14 -7.41 6.40
C TRP A 149 -0.41 -7.57 4.98
N VAL A 150 -1.74 -7.73 4.85
CA VAL A 150 -2.41 -7.88 3.55
C VAL A 150 -3.67 -7.02 3.51
N PHE A 151 -3.74 -6.15 2.51
CA PHE A 151 -4.95 -5.45 2.09
C PHE A 151 -5.69 -6.26 1.03
N ARG A 152 -7.01 -6.35 1.17
CA ARG A 152 -7.90 -6.88 0.12
C ARG A 152 -9.12 -6.00 -0.03
N ARG A 153 -9.48 -5.67 -1.28
CA ARG A 153 -10.70 -4.95 -1.63
C ARG A 153 -11.36 -5.52 -2.88
N GLN A 154 -12.67 -5.63 -2.84
CA GLN A 154 -13.53 -5.95 -3.98
C GLN A 154 -14.42 -4.74 -4.27
N ARG A 155 -14.45 -4.30 -5.53
CA ARG A 155 -15.43 -3.32 -6.02
C ARG A 155 -16.16 -3.89 -7.23
N ARG A 156 -17.46 -3.61 -7.33
CA ARG A 156 -18.20 -3.85 -8.57
C ARG A 156 -17.60 -2.98 -9.68
N ALA A 157 -17.31 -3.56 -10.83
CA ALA A 157 -16.92 -2.79 -12.00
C ALA A 157 -18.09 -1.86 -12.36
N GLY A 158 -17.83 -0.57 -12.47
CA GLY A 158 -18.84 0.39 -12.92
C GLY A 158 -19.32 0.02 -14.33
N PRO A 159 -20.54 0.45 -14.74
CA PRO A 159 -20.97 0.28 -16.11
C PRO A 159 -19.94 0.92 -17.04
N ALA A 160 -19.52 0.19 -18.09
CA ALA A 160 -18.65 0.76 -19.12
C ALA A 160 -19.33 2.00 -19.68
N ARG A 161 -18.67 3.17 -19.58
CA ARG A 161 -19.16 4.38 -20.26
C ARG A 161 -19.20 4.04 -21.76
N ARG A 162 -20.41 4.07 -22.33
CA ARG A 162 -20.60 3.98 -23.78
C ARG A 162 -19.72 5.06 -24.44
N PRO A 163 -18.92 4.73 -25.46
CA PRO A 163 -18.27 5.77 -26.25
C PRO A 163 -19.37 6.67 -26.82
N ALA A 164 -19.21 7.98 -26.64
CA ALA A 164 -20.04 8.96 -27.33
C ALA A 164 -19.86 8.70 -28.84
N ARG A 165 -20.98 8.52 -29.54
CA ARG A 165 -21.01 8.44 -30.99
C ARG A 165 -20.83 9.81 -31.60
#